data_AF-A0A6I9N3I5-F1
#
_entry.id   AF-A0A6I9N3I5-F1
#
_cell.length_a   1.000
_cell.length_b   1.000
_cell.length_c   1.000
_cell.angle_alpha   90.00
_cell.angle_beta   90.00
_cell.angle_gamma   90.00
#
_symmetry.space_group_name_H-M   'P 1'
#
loop_
_entity.id
_entity.type
_entity.pdbx_description
1 polymer ?
#
loop_
_entity_poly.entity_id
_entity_poly.type
_entity_poly.pdbx_seq_one_letter_code
_entity_poly.pdbx_strand_id
1 'polypeptide(L)'
;MVRRCDKSFRCVWWLSALVLTLVHGNNLSQQVQERPPCQQGFYCPLGSFTPLPCPKGTYGPAADAVSIESCLKCPPQHYSPRPGMSASLPCGPVAQQSLSGQDTCICLGEGQTFQTSDGLCHCTIGYQPANNGDVCAQKQYDVCSDGKTRSQYGNCMDRYQWSLHCMQQVCQSAEDYRGYDGELGLCVCKEPPGRAPCGGLCRRRPATELELLCRTNGEMELVWSYGHQVMGVSGKLQETFLKHSDSDGTLCNSHISSSHAVYIVQTTEAGFLGLLSGLPKELQRLFTVTTERNAELNTQSSAERDVDILWEVTKVENISHEGRENNGNKSDVKEEIRELSVTGVLNPTTCLKLGDVILFTVDTHHYPQYDLDNLYNTNRDFDWGAVRRLKEELTLSWTPPNFFALVFSQAGVYVFTLSSQHHKHMYVRVMPAGGQCYETGPFFPTIPRHVTRLGISKRRNLLLRPDWLVTGGLLFGAVVILCLCVTLLILFREYGWPEKKPIKARYRLLQLSYNMDDYSSKGSRVISLRKIHRNHQARMTQDSIQPDLE
;
A
#
# COMPACT_ATOMS: atom_id res chain seq x y z
N MET A 1 98.60 28.19 19.51
CA MET A 1 100.00 28.47 19.10
C MET A 1 100.18 28.05 17.63
N VAL A 2 101.16 28.65 16.93
CA VAL A 2 101.90 28.10 15.75
C VAL A 2 101.09 27.21 14.77
N ARG A 3 100.52 27.77 13.68
CA ARG A 3 101.16 27.93 12.35
C ARG A 3 101.90 26.70 11.80
N ARG A 4 101.36 26.07 10.74
CA ARG A 4 102.13 25.87 9.48
C ARG A 4 101.21 25.66 8.27
N CYS A 5 101.65 26.19 7.14
CA CYS A 5 101.11 25.94 5.79
C CYS A 5 101.78 24.63 5.23
N ASP A 6 101.62 24.17 3.99
CA ASP A 6 101.57 24.95 2.75
C ASP A 6 101.21 24.12 1.49
N LYS A 7 100.54 24.76 0.51
CA LYS A 7 100.50 24.51 -0.96
C LYS A 7 100.07 23.11 -1.51
N SER A 8 99.49 22.99 -2.72
CA SER A 8 99.27 23.98 -3.79
C SER A 8 98.11 23.64 -4.75
N PHE A 9 97.44 24.68 -5.29
CA PHE A 9 97.04 24.91 -6.70
C PHE A 9 96.92 23.69 -7.67
N ARG A 10 95.87 23.49 -8.49
CA ARG A 10 94.78 24.35 -9.07
C ARG A 10 93.48 23.51 -9.19
N CYS A 11 92.29 24.01 -9.55
CA CYS A 11 91.84 25.35 -9.98
C CYS A 11 90.41 25.63 -9.43
N VAL A 12 89.94 26.87 -9.52
CA VAL A 12 88.57 27.28 -9.13
C VAL A 12 87.62 27.12 -10.33
N TRP A 13 86.36 26.74 -10.11
CA TRP A 13 85.13 27.50 -10.49
C TRP A 13 83.85 26.74 -10.10
N TRP A 14 83.02 27.40 -9.27
CA TRP A 14 81.57 27.21 -9.04
C TRP A 14 81.15 25.90 -8.32
N LEU A 15 80.78 25.96 -7.04
CA LEU A 15 79.43 26.25 -6.49
C LEU A 15 78.46 25.05 -6.64
N SER A 16 77.85 24.49 -5.57
CA SER A 16 78.08 24.67 -4.12
C SER A 16 77.41 23.54 -3.31
N ALA A 17 78.14 23.00 -2.32
CA ALA A 17 77.65 22.23 -1.17
C ALA A 17 76.51 21.20 -1.39
N LEU A 18 76.87 19.91 -1.50
CA LEU A 18 75.99 18.79 -1.18
C LEU A 18 76.72 17.82 -0.23
N VAL A 19 75.95 17.07 0.56
CA VAL A 19 76.38 15.97 1.45
C VAL A 19 77.25 16.37 2.65
N LEU A 20 76.59 16.53 3.80
CA LEU A 20 77.02 15.84 5.02
C LEU A 20 75.77 15.29 5.73
N THR A 21 75.85 14.05 6.20
CA THR A 21 74.68 13.25 6.58
C THR A 21 74.19 13.54 8.00
N LEU A 22 72.93 13.98 8.13
CA LEU A 22 72.21 13.91 9.41
C LEU A 22 71.52 12.55 9.53
N VAL A 23 71.88 11.79 10.57
CA VAL A 23 71.25 10.53 10.94
C VAL A 23 69.80 10.80 11.33
N HIS A 24 68.88 10.57 10.39
CA HIS A 24 67.48 10.43 10.72
C HIS A 24 67.28 9.05 11.33
N GLY A 25 67.04 9.00 12.64
CA GLY A 25 66.48 7.82 13.26
C GLY A 25 65.16 7.51 12.57
N ASN A 26 64.95 6.24 12.18
CA ASN A 26 63.68 5.81 11.61
C ASN A 26 62.59 5.93 12.67
N ASN A 27 61.94 7.10 12.70
CA ASN A 27 60.63 7.26 13.28
C ASN A 27 59.70 6.43 12.41
N LEU A 28 59.59 5.14 12.76
CA LEU A 28 58.50 4.31 12.29
C LEU A 28 57.26 4.87 12.96
N SER A 29 56.70 5.92 12.37
CA SER A 29 55.38 6.45 12.66
C SER A 29 54.40 5.34 12.32
N GLN A 30 54.23 4.46 13.30
CA GLN A 30 53.28 3.38 13.31
C GLN A 30 51.95 4.02 12.98
N GLN A 31 51.47 3.78 11.75
CA GLN A 31 50.09 4.01 11.37
C GLN A 31 49.27 3.07 12.24
N VAL A 32 48.99 3.54 13.45
CA VAL A 32 47.81 3.14 14.21
C VAL A 32 46.67 3.60 13.32
N GLN A 33 46.29 2.71 12.40
CA GLN A 33 45.01 2.77 11.71
C GLN A 33 43.98 2.81 12.83
N GLU A 34 43.49 4.01 13.15
CA GLU A 34 42.56 4.21 14.25
C GLU A 34 41.35 3.34 13.96
N ARG A 35 41.24 2.21 14.68
CA ARG A 35 40.09 1.33 14.56
C ARG A 35 38.91 2.19 15.01
N PRO A 36 37.94 2.48 14.13
CA PRO A 36 36.85 3.39 14.49
C PRO A 36 36.17 2.84 15.75
N PRO A 37 36.02 3.65 16.81
CA PRO A 37 35.49 3.18 18.09
C PRO A 37 34.10 2.61 17.88
N CYS A 38 33.78 1.52 18.56
CA CYS A 38 32.54 0.80 18.27
C CYS A 38 31.36 1.61 18.84
N GLN A 39 30.62 2.27 17.97
CA GLN A 39 29.55 3.18 18.40
C GLN A 39 28.36 2.40 18.97
N GLN A 40 27.60 3.06 19.84
CA GLN A 40 26.36 2.51 20.38
C GLN A 40 25.43 2.07 19.24
N GLY A 41 24.80 0.92 19.41
CA GLY A 41 24.02 0.20 18.41
C GLY A 41 24.79 -0.92 17.70
N PHE A 42 26.13 -0.95 17.82
CA PHE A 42 26.99 -1.88 17.11
C PHE A 42 27.93 -2.65 18.05
N TYR A 43 28.46 -3.78 17.57
CA TYR A 43 29.52 -4.55 18.21
C TYR A 43 30.64 -4.91 17.22
N CYS A 44 31.87 -5.00 17.71
CA CYS A 44 33.08 -5.12 16.90
C CYS A 44 33.88 -6.36 17.33
N PRO A 45 33.64 -7.54 16.71
CA PRO A 45 34.37 -8.77 17.03
C PRO A 45 35.89 -8.63 16.92
N LEU A 46 36.63 -9.34 17.76
CA LEU A 46 38.09 -9.39 17.69
C LEU A 46 38.55 -9.91 16.31
N GLY A 47 39.21 -9.03 15.54
CA GLY A 47 39.64 -9.31 14.17
C GLY A 47 38.71 -8.75 13.08
N SER A 48 37.53 -8.24 13.43
CA SER A 48 36.74 -7.43 12.50
C SER A 48 37.35 -6.03 12.36
N PHE A 49 37.29 -5.50 11.15
CA PHE A 49 37.57 -4.09 10.84
C PHE A 49 36.29 -3.26 10.65
N THR A 50 35.12 -3.92 10.64
CA THR A 50 33.81 -3.31 10.42
C THR A 50 32.90 -3.51 11.64
N PRO A 51 32.17 -2.47 12.08
CA PRO A 51 31.19 -2.60 13.16
C PRO A 51 29.96 -3.37 12.64
N LEU A 52 29.46 -4.32 13.45
CA LEU A 52 28.27 -5.10 13.13
C LEU A 52 27.08 -4.57 13.94
N PRO A 53 25.94 -4.24 13.30
CA PRO A 53 24.79 -3.71 14.02
C PRO A 53 24.16 -4.79 14.91
N CYS A 54 23.68 -4.38 16.09
CA CYS A 54 22.79 -5.21 16.88
C CYS A 54 21.49 -5.49 16.09
N PRO A 55 20.98 -6.74 16.06
CA PRO A 55 19.83 -7.12 15.23
C PRO A 55 18.51 -6.47 15.68
N LYS A 56 17.50 -6.52 14.82
CA LYS A 56 16.11 -6.16 15.15
C LYS A 56 15.65 -6.81 16.46
N GLY A 57 14.80 -6.10 17.20
CA GLY A 57 14.40 -6.49 18.55
C GLY A 57 15.51 -6.43 19.60
N THR A 58 16.67 -5.85 19.28
CA THR A 58 17.75 -5.64 20.24
C THR A 58 18.32 -4.21 20.23
N TYR A 59 19.07 -3.95 21.30
CA TYR A 59 19.72 -2.77 21.84
C TYR A 59 21.24 -2.75 21.94
N GLY A 60 21.97 -1.77 21.39
CA GLY A 60 23.40 -1.58 21.70
C GLY A 60 23.70 -0.37 22.58
N PRO A 61 23.37 -0.35 23.89
CA PRO A 61 23.59 0.86 24.71
C PRO A 61 25.07 1.11 25.08
N ALA A 62 25.92 0.08 25.00
CA ALA A 62 27.35 0.19 25.28
C ALA A 62 28.12 0.63 24.02
N ALA A 63 29.10 1.53 24.21
CA ALA A 63 30.16 1.73 23.25
C ALA A 63 31.26 0.66 23.43
N ASP A 64 32.09 0.47 22.40
CA ASP A 64 33.21 -0.49 22.37
C ASP A 64 32.83 -1.94 22.71
N ALA A 65 31.58 -2.31 22.44
CA ALA A 65 31.07 -3.67 22.54
C ALA A 65 31.84 -4.62 21.59
N VAL A 66 32.25 -5.79 22.09
CA VAL A 66 33.11 -6.75 21.35
C VAL A 66 32.39 -8.02 20.87
N SER A 67 31.12 -8.20 21.24
CA SER A 67 30.34 -9.40 20.88
C SER A 67 28.84 -9.10 20.78
N ILE A 68 28.12 -9.95 20.04
CA ILE A 68 26.65 -9.89 19.90
C ILE A 68 25.92 -10.09 21.24
N GLU A 69 26.57 -10.68 22.25
CA GLU A 69 26.04 -10.83 23.61
C GLU A 69 25.86 -9.47 24.33
N SER A 70 26.51 -8.42 23.82
CA SER A 70 26.31 -7.03 24.28
C SER A 70 24.99 -6.42 23.76
N CYS A 71 24.32 -7.05 22.80
CA CYS A 71 23.05 -6.59 22.24
C CYS A 71 21.87 -7.02 23.14
N LEU A 72 21.37 -6.09 23.94
CA LEU A 72 20.28 -6.33 24.90
C LEU A 72 18.94 -6.50 24.18
N LYS A 73 18.13 -7.49 24.53
CA LYS A 73 16.76 -7.60 24.02
C LYS A 73 15.92 -6.41 24.49
N CYS A 74 15.03 -5.90 23.63
CA CYS A 74 14.04 -4.89 24.06
C CYS A 74 13.26 -5.40 25.29
N PRO A 75 13.09 -4.60 26.35
CA PRO A 75 12.20 -4.96 27.45
C PRO A 75 10.74 -4.95 26.99
N PRO A 76 9.81 -5.53 27.77
CA PRO A 76 8.37 -5.38 27.52
C PRO A 76 7.95 -3.91 27.38
N GLN A 77 6.88 -3.69 26.62
CA GLN A 77 6.37 -2.39 26.15
C GLN A 77 7.34 -1.58 25.28
N HIS A 78 8.41 -2.20 24.77
CA HIS A 78 9.39 -1.58 23.89
C HIS A 78 9.73 -2.45 22.69
N TYR A 79 10.22 -1.81 21.62
CA TYR A 79 10.58 -2.44 20.35
C TYR A 79 11.82 -1.80 19.72
N SER A 80 12.51 -2.55 18.84
CA SER A 80 13.59 -2.05 17.98
C SER A 80 13.31 -2.48 16.53
N PRO A 81 12.68 -1.64 15.70
CA PRO A 81 12.25 -2.00 14.34
C PRO A 81 13.40 -2.11 13.34
N ARG A 82 14.56 -1.53 13.65
CA ARG A 82 15.76 -1.52 12.81
C ARG A 82 16.94 -2.17 13.56
N PRO A 83 17.94 -2.72 12.86
CA PRO A 83 19.20 -3.06 13.48
C PRO A 83 20.01 -1.77 13.77
N GLY A 84 21.08 -1.87 14.56
CA GLY A 84 21.98 -0.74 14.81
C GLY A 84 21.46 0.29 15.84
N MET A 85 20.38 -0.03 16.57
CA MET A 85 19.75 0.91 17.50
C MET A 85 20.47 0.95 18.86
N SER A 86 20.82 2.16 19.33
CA SER A 86 21.45 2.39 20.64
C SER A 86 20.47 2.30 21.82
N ALA A 87 19.17 2.49 21.58
CA ALA A 87 18.10 2.39 22.57
C ALA A 87 16.82 1.84 21.93
N SER A 88 16.01 1.10 22.71
CA SER A 88 14.68 0.63 22.28
C SER A 88 13.61 1.70 22.38
N LEU A 89 12.68 1.75 21.43
CA LEU A 89 11.54 2.68 21.42
C LEU A 89 10.38 2.14 22.28
N PRO A 90 9.63 2.98 23.00
CA PRO A 90 8.41 2.57 23.71
C PRO A 90 7.21 2.45 22.75
N CYS A 91 6.28 1.53 23.02
CA CYS A 91 5.07 1.34 22.22
C CYS A 91 4.02 2.48 22.33
N GLY A 92 4.17 3.39 23.29
CA GLY A 92 3.16 4.41 23.59
C GLY A 92 1.92 3.85 24.31
N PRO A 93 0.84 4.64 24.46
CA PRO A 93 -0.34 4.26 25.23
C PRO A 93 -1.40 3.48 24.43
N VAL A 94 -1.32 3.45 23.09
CA VAL A 94 -2.32 2.83 22.19
C VAL A 94 -1.89 1.48 21.61
N ALA A 95 -0.63 1.08 21.85
CA ALA A 95 -0.09 -0.22 21.46
C ALA A 95 0.63 -0.87 22.64
N GLN A 96 0.67 -2.20 22.65
CA GLN A 96 1.28 -3.03 23.68
C GLN A 96 2.28 -4.00 23.06
N GLN A 97 3.33 -4.33 23.82
CA GLN A 97 4.21 -5.44 23.52
C GLN A 97 4.57 -6.20 24.81
N SER A 98 3.95 -7.36 25.02
CA SER A 98 4.14 -8.17 26.23
C SER A 98 5.42 -8.99 26.23
N LEU A 99 6.03 -9.23 25.06
CA LEU A 99 7.22 -10.07 24.90
C LEU A 99 8.50 -9.22 24.88
N SER A 100 9.61 -9.80 25.33
CA SER A 100 10.94 -9.18 25.21
C SER A 100 11.61 -9.60 23.91
N GLY A 101 12.41 -8.71 23.32
CA GLY A 101 13.17 -8.97 22.09
C GLY A 101 12.30 -8.88 20.84
N GLN A 102 11.58 -7.77 20.67
CA GLN A 102 10.54 -7.59 19.65
C GLN A 102 10.82 -6.35 18.80
N ASP A 103 10.48 -6.40 17.52
CA ASP A 103 10.75 -5.36 16.52
C ASP A 103 9.50 -4.55 16.14
N THR A 104 8.34 -4.89 16.70
CA THR A 104 7.07 -4.16 16.52
C THR A 104 6.18 -4.24 17.76
N CYS A 105 5.16 -3.38 17.83
CA CYS A 105 4.12 -3.39 18.87
C CYS A 105 2.75 -3.75 18.25
N ILE A 106 1.80 -4.16 19.10
CA ILE A 106 0.45 -4.56 18.68
C ILE A 106 -0.55 -3.50 19.14
N CYS A 107 -1.32 -2.94 18.21
CA CYS A 107 -2.37 -1.96 18.53
C CYS A 107 -3.51 -2.56 19.35
N LEU A 108 -4.06 -1.78 20.27
CA LEU A 108 -5.15 -2.22 21.15
C LEU A 108 -6.55 -2.11 20.51
N GLY A 109 -6.72 -1.27 19.48
CA GLY A 109 -7.99 -1.10 18.77
C GLY A 109 -8.21 -2.12 17.65
N GLU A 110 -9.43 -2.64 17.50
CA GLU A 110 -9.79 -3.50 16.37
C GLU A 110 -9.60 -2.74 15.05
N GLY A 111 -9.07 -3.41 14.01
CA GLY A 111 -8.88 -2.83 12.69
C GLY A 111 -7.75 -1.80 12.60
N GLN A 112 -6.95 -1.61 13.65
CA GLN A 112 -5.72 -0.83 13.62
C GLN A 112 -4.52 -1.71 13.24
N THR A 113 -3.57 -1.14 12.50
CA THR A 113 -2.21 -1.64 12.34
C THR A 113 -1.23 -0.67 12.98
N PHE A 114 -0.16 -1.20 13.56
CA PHE A 114 0.96 -0.40 14.04
C PHE A 114 1.79 0.06 12.84
N GLN A 115 2.44 1.21 12.96
CA GLN A 115 3.35 1.76 11.96
C GLN A 115 4.72 1.93 12.61
N THR A 116 5.64 1.00 12.31
CA THR A 116 6.95 0.89 12.96
C THR A 116 7.87 2.08 12.72
N SER A 117 7.67 2.83 11.64
CA SER A 117 8.37 4.10 11.42
C SER A 117 8.13 5.10 12.55
N ASP A 118 6.86 5.46 12.78
CA ASP A 118 6.47 6.60 13.63
C ASP A 118 5.84 6.21 14.98
N GLY A 119 5.54 4.93 15.19
CA GLY A 119 5.05 4.40 16.47
C GLY A 119 3.56 4.64 16.72
N LEU A 120 2.77 4.92 15.68
CA LEU A 120 1.33 5.18 15.79
C LEU A 120 0.47 4.01 15.30
N CYS A 121 -0.75 3.96 15.82
CA CYS A 121 -1.80 3.04 15.39
C CYS A 121 -2.75 3.73 14.41
N HIS A 122 -2.90 3.16 13.21
CA HIS A 122 -3.78 3.68 12.16
C HIS A 122 -4.70 2.59 11.61
N CYS A 123 -5.90 2.94 11.14
CA CYS A 123 -6.82 1.97 10.55
C CYS A 123 -6.18 1.25 9.35
N THR A 124 -6.30 -0.08 9.29
CA THR A 124 -5.83 -0.87 8.14
C THR A 124 -6.84 -0.87 6.99
N ILE A 125 -6.41 -1.32 5.80
CA ILE A 125 -7.19 -1.25 4.55
C ILE A 125 -8.55 -1.94 4.72
N GLY A 126 -9.63 -1.19 4.52
CA GLY A 126 -11.01 -1.67 4.68
C GLY A 126 -11.66 -1.30 6.02
N TYR A 127 -10.93 -0.63 6.90
CA TYR A 127 -11.48 0.13 8.02
C TYR A 127 -11.37 1.63 7.74
N GLN A 128 -12.20 2.43 8.41
CA GLN A 128 -12.19 3.89 8.37
C GLN A 128 -12.27 4.44 9.81
N PRO A 129 -11.72 5.63 10.09
CA PRO A 129 -11.82 6.25 11.41
C PRO A 129 -13.27 6.59 11.76
N ALA A 130 -13.62 6.39 13.03
CA ALA A 130 -14.88 6.72 13.67
C ALA A 130 -14.61 7.37 15.03
N ASN A 131 -15.63 8.02 15.62
CA ASN A 131 -15.58 8.66 16.94
C ASN A 131 -14.30 9.51 17.15
N ASN A 132 -14.20 10.62 16.41
CA ASN A 132 -13.05 11.54 16.37
C ASN A 132 -11.70 10.96 15.87
N GLY A 133 -11.59 9.64 15.66
CA GLY A 133 -10.41 8.99 15.09
C GLY A 133 -9.87 7.83 15.95
N ASP A 134 -10.26 7.76 17.22
CA ASP A 134 -9.73 6.78 18.19
C ASP A 134 -10.15 5.33 17.89
N VAL A 135 -11.27 5.14 17.19
CA VAL A 135 -11.86 3.83 16.87
C VAL A 135 -11.89 3.62 15.36
N CYS A 136 -11.46 2.46 14.89
CA CYS A 136 -11.59 2.07 13.49
C CYS A 136 -12.85 1.21 13.29
N ALA A 137 -13.70 1.58 12.33
CA ALA A 137 -14.90 0.83 11.96
C ALA A 137 -14.77 0.24 10.55
N GLN A 138 -15.30 -0.96 10.31
CA GLN A 138 -15.25 -1.57 8.97
C GLN A 138 -16.00 -0.70 7.95
N LYS A 139 -15.34 -0.39 6.83
CA LYS A 139 -15.88 0.46 5.77
C LYS A 139 -16.98 -0.31 5.03
N GLN A 140 -18.19 0.22 5.09
CA GLN A 140 -19.37 -0.33 4.43
C GLN A 140 -19.52 0.26 3.02
N TYR A 141 -19.87 -0.58 2.05
CA TYR A 141 -20.05 -0.19 0.66
C TYR A 141 -21.47 -0.50 0.18
N ASP A 142 -22.04 0.34 -0.67
CA ASP A 142 -23.43 0.18 -1.15
C ASP A 142 -23.55 -0.93 -2.22
N VAL A 143 -24.74 -1.49 -2.43
CA VAL A 143 -24.95 -2.50 -3.48
C VAL A 143 -25.06 -1.82 -4.86
N CYS A 144 -24.27 -2.26 -5.84
CA CYS A 144 -24.27 -1.67 -7.18
C CYS A 144 -25.37 -2.30 -8.06
N SER A 145 -26.61 -1.84 -7.85
CA SER A 145 -27.78 -2.21 -8.65
C SER A 145 -27.85 -1.48 -10.00
N ASP A 146 -28.86 -1.78 -10.82
CA ASP A 146 -29.22 -1.06 -12.05
C ASP A 146 -28.13 -1.01 -13.14
N GLY A 147 -27.23 -2.01 -13.17
CA GLY A 147 -26.10 -2.03 -14.12
C GLY A 147 -24.99 -1.03 -13.80
N LYS A 148 -25.04 -0.37 -12.63
CA LYS A 148 -23.94 0.45 -12.11
C LYS A 148 -22.74 -0.45 -11.80
N THR A 149 -21.54 0.07 -12.01
CA THR A 149 -20.28 -0.68 -11.78
C THR A 149 -19.43 0.00 -10.73
N ARG A 150 -18.66 -0.80 -9.99
CA ARG A 150 -17.89 -0.35 -8.81
C ARG A 150 -16.55 0.24 -9.23
N SER A 151 -16.24 1.47 -8.82
CA SER A 151 -14.92 2.08 -9.01
C SER A 151 -13.85 1.47 -8.08
N GLN A 152 -12.59 1.85 -8.28
CA GLN A 152 -11.46 1.51 -7.41
C GLN A 152 -11.63 1.95 -5.93
N TYR A 153 -12.55 2.88 -5.64
CA TYR A 153 -12.89 3.34 -4.28
C TYR A 153 -14.13 2.66 -3.68
N GLY A 154 -14.78 1.76 -4.43
CA GLY A 154 -15.99 1.08 -3.98
C GLY A 154 -17.30 1.80 -4.30
N ASN A 155 -17.25 3.03 -4.82
CA ASN A 155 -18.42 3.80 -5.25
C ASN A 155 -19.09 3.12 -6.46
N CYS A 156 -20.43 3.07 -6.47
CA CYS A 156 -21.20 2.55 -7.60
C CYS A 156 -21.50 3.67 -8.60
N MET A 157 -21.06 3.52 -9.86
CA MET A 157 -21.19 4.54 -10.90
C MET A 157 -21.90 4.01 -12.14
N ASP A 158 -22.81 4.80 -12.70
CA ASP A 158 -23.44 4.54 -14.00
C ASP A 158 -22.55 4.95 -15.19
N ARG A 159 -22.98 4.62 -16.41
CA ARG A 159 -22.24 4.89 -17.65
C ARG A 159 -21.95 6.37 -17.90
N TYR A 160 -22.85 7.27 -17.51
CA TYR A 160 -22.69 8.71 -17.66
C TYR A 160 -21.71 9.26 -16.61
N GLN A 161 -21.89 8.88 -15.35
CA GLN A 161 -20.98 9.21 -14.25
C GLN A 161 -19.54 8.76 -14.54
N TRP A 162 -19.36 7.56 -15.10
CA TRP A 162 -18.06 7.09 -15.58
C TRP A 162 -17.47 7.98 -16.67
N SER A 163 -18.24 8.32 -17.71
CA SER A 163 -17.72 9.19 -18.78
C SER A 163 -17.30 10.56 -18.25
N LEU A 164 -18.11 11.19 -17.39
CA LEU A 164 -17.82 12.49 -16.81
C LEU A 164 -16.52 12.45 -15.97
N HIS A 165 -16.40 11.48 -15.08
CA HIS A 165 -15.21 11.28 -14.24
C HIS A 165 -13.95 11.04 -15.08
N CYS A 166 -14.00 10.13 -16.05
CA CYS A 166 -12.84 9.80 -16.87
C CYS A 166 -12.37 10.96 -17.75
N MET A 167 -13.32 11.69 -18.36
CA MET A 167 -13.03 12.84 -19.24
C MET A 167 -12.50 14.07 -18.50
N GLN A 168 -12.96 14.31 -17.25
CA GLN A 168 -12.61 15.52 -16.50
C GLN A 168 -11.47 15.35 -15.50
N GLN A 169 -11.26 14.15 -14.94
CA GLN A 169 -10.36 13.94 -13.80
C GLN A 169 -9.19 13.00 -14.09
N VAL A 170 -9.41 11.95 -14.88
CA VAL A 170 -8.43 10.85 -15.01
C VAL A 170 -7.56 10.99 -16.26
N CYS A 171 -8.15 11.12 -17.45
CA CYS A 171 -7.39 11.26 -18.70
C CYS A 171 -6.63 12.61 -18.78
N GLN A 172 -5.78 12.77 -19.81
CA GLN A 172 -5.08 14.06 -20.06
C GLN A 172 -6.03 15.08 -20.69
N SER A 173 -6.77 14.67 -21.72
CA SER A 173 -7.85 15.46 -22.32
C SER A 173 -9.16 14.67 -22.37
N ALA A 174 -10.27 15.38 -22.59
CA ALA A 174 -11.57 14.76 -22.84
C ALA A 174 -11.61 13.95 -24.15
N GLU A 175 -10.78 14.28 -25.14
CA GLU A 175 -10.66 13.55 -26.42
C GLU A 175 -9.95 12.19 -26.28
N ASP A 176 -9.17 12.03 -25.22
CA ASP A 176 -8.49 10.76 -24.93
C ASP A 176 -9.43 9.72 -24.33
N TYR A 177 -10.63 10.08 -23.87
CA TYR A 177 -11.57 9.11 -23.32
C TYR A 177 -12.01 8.08 -24.37
N ARG A 178 -11.77 6.79 -24.10
CA ARG A 178 -12.22 5.66 -24.94
C ARG A 178 -13.32 4.82 -24.29
N GLY A 179 -13.44 4.86 -22.96
CA GLY A 179 -14.42 4.10 -22.21
C GLY A 179 -13.97 3.86 -20.77
N TYR A 180 -14.59 2.88 -20.11
CA TYR A 180 -14.17 2.39 -18.80
C TYR A 180 -14.26 0.86 -18.78
N ASP A 181 -13.47 0.23 -17.92
CA ASP A 181 -13.58 -1.18 -17.57
C ASP A 181 -14.37 -1.27 -16.26
N GLY A 182 -15.52 -1.96 -16.27
CA GLY A 182 -16.39 -2.08 -15.09
C GLY A 182 -15.93 -3.16 -14.08
N GLU A 183 -15.24 -4.20 -14.53
CA GLU A 183 -14.76 -5.28 -13.66
C GLU A 183 -13.56 -4.80 -12.84
N LEU A 184 -12.61 -4.14 -13.50
CA LEU A 184 -11.49 -3.45 -12.85
C LEU A 184 -11.96 -2.15 -12.19
N GLY A 185 -12.88 -1.41 -12.80
CA GLY A 185 -13.29 -0.08 -12.32
C GLY A 185 -12.23 0.97 -12.63
N LEU A 186 -11.75 0.99 -13.89
CA LEU A 186 -10.71 1.89 -14.40
C LEU A 186 -11.21 2.65 -15.63
N CYS A 187 -10.76 3.89 -15.77
CA CYS A 187 -10.90 4.64 -17.02
C CYS A 187 -9.97 4.08 -18.11
N VAL A 188 -10.48 3.98 -19.34
CA VAL A 188 -9.68 3.63 -20.52
C VAL A 188 -9.44 4.91 -21.32
N CYS A 189 -8.24 5.46 -21.19
CA CYS A 189 -7.77 6.59 -21.98
C CYS A 189 -7.00 6.09 -23.22
N LYS A 190 -6.94 6.94 -24.24
CA LYS A 190 -6.12 6.80 -25.45
C LYS A 190 -4.65 6.87 -25.06
N GLU A 191 -3.86 5.90 -25.52
CA GLU A 191 -2.41 5.98 -25.42
C GLU A 191 -1.92 7.19 -26.24
N PRO A 192 -1.06 8.06 -25.68
CA PRO A 192 -0.62 9.26 -26.37
C PRO A 192 0.14 8.88 -27.66
N PRO A 193 -0.06 9.58 -28.79
CA PRO A 193 0.57 9.27 -30.07
C PRO A 193 2.05 9.70 -30.10
N GLY A 194 2.86 9.10 -29.23
CA GLY A 194 4.26 9.44 -29.00
C GLY A 194 4.93 8.36 -28.17
N ARG A 195 5.52 7.37 -28.86
CA ARG A 195 6.05 6.08 -28.34
C ARG A 195 4.93 5.07 -28.04
N ALA A 196 4.75 4.13 -28.97
CA ALA A 196 4.01 2.89 -28.71
C ALA A 196 4.66 2.12 -27.53
N PRO A 197 3.94 1.18 -26.86
CA PRO A 197 4.58 0.22 -25.95
C PRO A 197 5.75 -0.43 -26.68
N CYS A 198 6.95 -0.19 -26.16
CA CYS A 198 8.16 -0.26 -26.95
C CYS A 198 8.47 -1.70 -27.40
N GLY A 199 8.20 -1.98 -28.68
CA GLY A 199 8.63 -3.21 -29.34
C GLY A 199 10.15 -3.39 -29.23
N GLY A 200 10.64 -4.61 -29.51
CA GLY A 200 12.03 -5.01 -29.22
C GLY A 200 13.15 -4.11 -29.79
N LEU A 201 12.83 -3.20 -30.71
CA LEU A 201 13.73 -2.17 -31.22
C LEU A 201 14.11 -1.10 -30.20
N CYS A 202 13.25 -0.71 -29.25
CA CYS A 202 13.64 0.29 -28.22
C CYS A 202 14.61 -0.28 -27.19
N ARG A 203 14.57 -1.60 -26.92
CA ARG A 203 15.49 -2.30 -26.02
C ARG A 203 16.95 -2.32 -26.50
N ARG A 204 17.26 -1.62 -27.61
CA ARG A 204 18.61 -1.41 -28.15
C ARG A 204 19.30 -0.15 -27.62
N ARG A 205 18.59 0.74 -26.90
CA ARG A 205 19.27 1.71 -26.03
C ARG A 205 19.53 1.03 -24.69
N PRO A 206 20.71 1.20 -24.07
CA PRO A 206 20.90 0.79 -22.69
C PRO A 206 19.88 1.55 -21.84
N ALA A 207 19.13 0.81 -21.01
CA ALA A 207 18.48 1.44 -19.88
C ALA A 207 19.58 2.06 -19.00
N THR A 208 19.30 3.21 -18.40
CA THR A 208 20.15 3.77 -17.34
C THR A 208 19.93 2.92 -16.10
N GLU A 209 20.68 1.81 -16.00
CA GLU A 209 20.55 0.83 -14.95
C GLU A 209 21.25 1.37 -13.69
N LEU A 210 20.41 1.74 -12.73
CA LEU A 210 20.76 2.33 -11.45
C LEU A 210 20.56 1.24 -10.40
N GLU A 211 21.64 0.84 -9.75
CA GLU A 211 21.66 -0.23 -8.75
C GLU A 211 22.10 0.33 -7.39
N LEU A 212 21.51 -0.21 -6.33
CA LEU A 212 21.92 0.06 -4.95
C LEU A 212 22.70 -1.16 -4.45
N LEU A 213 24.02 -1.01 -4.42
CA LEU A 213 24.94 -2.05 -3.97
C LEU A 213 25.11 -1.97 -2.44
N CYS A 214 24.88 -3.08 -1.77
CA CYS A 214 25.25 -3.28 -0.38
C CYS A 214 26.67 -3.85 -0.31
N ARG A 215 27.62 -3.09 0.24
CA ARG A 215 28.99 -3.56 0.49
C ARG A 215 29.07 -4.37 1.79
N THR A 216 30.08 -5.23 1.91
CA THR A 216 30.27 -6.15 3.05
C THR A 216 30.59 -5.48 4.39
N ASN A 217 30.89 -4.18 4.37
CA ASN A 217 31.03 -3.31 5.53
C ASN A 217 29.71 -2.65 5.98
N GLY A 218 28.59 -2.93 5.32
CA GLY A 218 27.30 -2.30 5.57
C GLY A 218 27.09 -0.96 4.86
N GLU A 219 28.09 -0.45 4.12
CA GLU A 219 27.93 0.76 3.32
C GLU A 219 27.03 0.48 2.11
N MET A 220 26.06 1.37 1.90
CA MET A 220 25.34 1.49 0.64
C MET A 220 26.17 2.30 -0.35
N GLU A 221 26.15 1.90 -1.62
CA GLU A 221 26.72 2.65 -2.74
C GLU A 221 25.70 2.69 -3.87
N LEU A 222 25.36 3.90 -4.35
CA LEU A 222 24.45 4.07 -5.48
C LEU A 222 25.27 4.08 -6.77
N VAL A 223 25.11 3.06 -7.59
CA VAL A 223 25.88 2.86 -8.82
C VAL A 223 24.99 3.10 -10.03
N TRP A 224 25.37 4.07 -10.85
CA TRP A 224 24.76 4.31 -12.16
C TRP A 224 25.63 3.73 -13.27
N SER A 225 25.04 2.94 -14.17
CA SER A 225 25.71 2.44 -15.36
C SER A 225 25.08 3.01 -16.65
N TYR A 226 25.94 3.29 -17.63
CA TYR A 226 25.54 3.72 -18.97
C TYR A 226 26.57 3.28 -20.01
N GLY A 227 26.21 2.28 -20.82
CA GLY A 227 27.11 1.70 -21.83
C GLY A 227 28.29 0.99 -21.18
N HIS A 228 29.49 1.56 -21.32
CA HIS A 228 30.71 1.06 -20.67
C HIS A 228 31.15 1.90 -19.46
N GLN A 229 30.44 3.00 -19.14
CA GLN A 229 30.74 3.84 -17.98
C GLN A 229 29.93 3.39 -16.77
N VAL A 230 30.62 3.32 -15.63
CA VAL A 230 30.03 3.00 -14.32
C VAL A 230 30.47 4.09 -13.36
N MET A 231 29.51 4.75 -12.71
CA MET A 231 29.75 5.85 -11.78
C MET A 231 29.11 5.52 -10.43
N GLY A 232 29.93 5.38 -9.39
CA GLY A 232 29.48 5.21 -8.01
C GLY A 232 29.36 6.54 -7.28
N VAL A 233 28.34 6.67 -6.44
CA VAL A 233 28.27 7.66 -5.36
C VAL A 233 28.24 6.89 -4.04
N SER A 234 29.13 7.27 -3.13
CA SER A 234 29.29 6.68 -1.79
C SER A 234 29.44 7.77 -0.73
N GLY A 235 29.02 7.46 0.50
CA GLY A 235 29.15 8.34 1.67
C GLY A 235 27.98 9.32 1.87
N LYS A 236 28.19 10.31 2.76
CA LYS A 236 27.15 11.18 3.36
C LYS A 236 26.10 11.79 2.41
N LEU A 237 26.42 12.04 1.15
CA LEU A 237 25.45 12.56 0.18
C LEU A 237 24.25 11.59 0.02
N GLN A 238 24.53 10.29 0.04
CA GLN A 238 23.57 9.20 -0.13
C GLN A 238 22.66 9.01 1.10
N GLU A 239 23.15 9.28 2.31
CA GLU A 239 22.36 9.24 3.55
C GLU A 239 21.13 10.15 3.45
N THR A 240 21.26 11.31 2.80
CA THR A 240 20.18 12.29 2.62
C THR A 240 18.93 11.71 1.93
N PHE A 241 19.12 10.87 0.91
CA PHE A 241 18.03 10.40 0.03
C PHE A 241 17.47 9.05 0.46
N LEU A 242 18.31 8.18 1.03
CA LEU A 242 17.93 6.85 1.52
C LEU A 242 17.51 6.84 3.00
N LYS A 243 17.63 7.97 3.72
CA LYS A 243 17.16 8.23 5.12
C LYS A 243 15.82 7.60 5.50
N HIS A 244 14.87 7.62 4.55
CA HIS A 244 13.50 7.12 4.71
C HIS A 244 13.26 5.75 4.06
N SER A 245 14.19 5.30 3.21
CA SER A 245 14.06 4.07 2.42
C SER A 245 14.35 2.84 3.27
N ASP A 246 15.40 2.88 4.08
CA ASP A 246 15.72 1.82 5.05
C ASP A 246 14.92 2.01 6.35
N SER A 247 13.61 2.24 6.19
CA SER A 247 12.66 2.39 7.30
C SER A 247 12.52 1.12 8.14
N ASP A 248 12.78 -0.03 7.51
CA ASP A 248 12.76 -1.36 8.11
C ASP A 248 14.16 -1.95 8.36
N GLY A 249 15.25 -1.26 8.00
CA GLY A 249 16.61 -1.71 8.33
C GLY A 249 17.07 -3.01 7.66
N THR A 250 16.44 -3.41 6.56
CA THR A 250 16.60 -4.74 5.95
C THR A 250 17.52 -4.79 4.75
N LEU A 251 17.76 -3.67 4.05
CA LEU A 251 18.24 -3.73 2.66
C LEU A 251 19.66 -4.31 2.53
N CYS A 252 20.54 -3.95 3.46
CA CYS A 252 21.95 -4.36 3.52
C CYS A 252 22.30 -5.17 4.77
N ASN A 253 21.30 -5.79 5.43
CA ASN A 253 21.47 -6.48 6.72
C ASN A 253 22.11 -7.89 6.61
N SER A 254 22.89 -8.14 5.55
CA SER A 254 23.52 -9.43 5.26
C SER A 254 25.01 -9.27 4.95
N HIS A 255 25.85 -10.16 5.48
CA HIS A 255 27.31 -10.23 5.20
C HIS A 255 27.68 -10.61 3.75
N ILE A 256 26.72 -10.57 2.82
CA ILE A 256 26.84 -10.94 1.42
C ILE A 256 26.49 -9.71 0.60
N SER A 257 27.33 -9.36 -0.38
CA SER A 257 27.07 -8.25 -1.30
C SER A 257 25.80 -8.51 -2.11
N SER A 258 24.76 -7.72 -1.87
CA SER A 258 23.50 -7.72 -2.61
C SER A 258 23.43 -6.48 -3.52
N SER A 259 22.74 -6.63 -4.64
CA SER A 259 22.33 -5.52 -5.50
C SER A 259 20.81 -5.49 -5.57
N HIS A 260 20.23 -4.30 -5.46
CA HIS A 260 18.79 -4.04 -5.61
C HIS A 260 18.57 -3.01 -6.71
N ALA A 261 17.60 -3.24 -7.60
CA ALA A 261 17.33 -2.32 -8.70
C ALA A 261 16.64 -1.04 -8.19
N VAL A 262 17.08 0.12 -8.69
CA VAL A 262 16.51 1.43 -8.32
C VAL A 262 15.79 2.04 -9.52
N TYR A 263 14.47 2.12 -9.43
CA TYR A 263 13.62 2.63 -10.51
C TYR A 263 13.18 4.06 -10.22
N ILE A 264 13.43 4.97 -11.16
CA ILE A 264 13.18 6.41 -10.97
C ILE A 264 11.75 6.75 -11.40
N VAL A 265 11.04 7.51 -10.55
CA VAL A 265 9.73 8.09 -10.85
C VAL A 265 9.78 9.58 -10.63
N GLN A 266 9.48 10.37 -11.66
CA GLN A 266 9.38 11.82 -11.55
C GLN A 266 7.93 12.21 -11.25
N THR A 267 7.66 12.87 -10.12
CA THR A 267 6.35 13.47 -9.85
C THR A 267 6.25 14.85 -10.50
N THR A 268 5.16 15.11 -11.21
CA THR A 268 4.83 16.42 -11.79
C THR A 268 3.32 16.67 -11.71
N GLU A 269 2.86 17.87 -12.07
CA GLU A 269 1.43 18.20 -12.21
C GLU A 269 0.62 17.21 -13.07
N ALA A 270 1.27 16.55 -14.05
CA ALA A 270 0.64 15.58 -14.93
C ALA A 270 0.40 14.20 -14.26
N GLY A 271 1.10 13.90 -13.17
CA GLY A 271 1.09 12.60 -12.51
C GLY A 271 2.48 12.05 -12.20
N PHE A 272 2.56 10.73 -12.08
CA PHE A 272 3.81 9.98 -11.89
C PHE A 272 4.40 9.59 -13.24
N LEU A 273 5.59 10.07 -13.60
CA LEU A 273 6.31 9.61 -14.80
C LEU A 273 7.36 8.57 -14.39
N GLY A 274 7.10 7.29 -14.66
CA GLY A 274 8.07 6.21 -14.44
C GLY A 274 9.09 6.16 -15.57
N LEU A 275 10.38 6.37 -15.27
CA LEU A 275 11.43 6.50 -16.28
C LEU A 275 11.85 5.14 -16.86
N LEU A 276 11.86 5.04 -18.19
CA LEU A 276 12.37 3.91 -18.96
C LEU A 276 13.81 4.13 -19.43
N SER A 277 14.23 5.39 -19.60
CA SER A 277 15.62 5.73 -19.97
C SER A 277 15.97 7.19 -19.69
N GLY A 278 17.18 7.41 -19.19
CA GLY A 278 17.72 8.74 -18.91
C GLY A 278 17.73 9.04 -17.41
N LEU A 279 18.63 9.93 -17.00
CA LEU A 279 18.79 10.35 -15.61
C LEU A 279 18.34 11.82 -15.48
N PRO A 280 17.49 12.18 -14.50
CA PRO A 280 17.17 13.58 -14.20
C PRO A 280 18.43 14.42 -13.99
N LYS A 281 18.41 15.70 -14.41
CA LYS A 281 19.57 16.61 -14.33
C LYS A 281 20.04 16.81 -12.87
N GLU A 282 19.12 16.64 -11.93
CA GLU A 282 19.27 16.74 -10.48
C GLU A 282 20.04 15.54 -9.91
N LEU A 283 19.77 14.33 -10.41
CA LEU A 283 20.53 13.12 -10.05
C LEU A 283 21.88 13.08 -10.77
N GLN A 284 21.95 13.53 -12.02
CA GLN A 284 23.20 13.57 -12.80
C GLN A 284 24.31 14.37 -12.09
N ARG A 285 23.95 15.47 -11.41
CA ARG A 285 24.86 16.28 -10.59
C ARG A 285 25.52 15.50 -9.44
N LEU A 286 24.87 14.47 -8.89
CA LEU A 286 25.45 13.67 -7.80
C LEU A 286 26.67 12.86 -8.28
N PHE A 287 26.61 12.35 -9.51
CA PHE A 287 27.67 11.56 -10.12
C PHE A 287 28.82 12.43 -10.67
N THR A 288 28.58 13.68 -11.07
CA THR A 288 29.65 14.57 -11.53
C THR A 288 30.55 15.07 -10.39
N VAL A 289 30.02 15.22 -9.17
CA VAL A 289 30.80 15.68 -8.00
C VAL A 289 31.79 14.61 -7.52
N THR A 290 31.51 13.31 -7.68
CA THR A 290 32.47 12.26 -7.32
C THR A 290 33.65 12.15 -8.31
N THR A 291 33.50 12.59 -9.56
CA THR A 291 34.64 12.66 -10.50
C THR A 291 35.67 13.73 -10.14
N GLU A 292 35.25 14.89 -9.61
CA GLU A 292 36.17 15.97 -9.23
C GLU A 292 37.06 15.57 -8.04
N ARG A 293 36.47 14.94 -7.01
CA ARG A 293 37.22 14.49 -5.82
C ARG A 293 38.24 13.38 -6.13
N ASN A 294 38.02 12.61 -7.19
CA ASN A 294 38.96 11.61 -7.68
C ASN A 294 40.03 12.20 -8.62
N ALA A 295 39.85 13.43 -9.12
CA ALA A 295 40.85 14.18 -9.86
C ALA A 295 41.85 14.88 -8.93
N GLU A 296 41.40 15.44 -7.79
CA GLU A 296 42.28 16.08 -6.79
C GLU A 296 43.36 15.13 -6.22
N LEU A 297 43.11 13.81 -6.20
CA LEU A 297 44.08 12.81 -5.76
C LEU A 297 45.08 12.36 -6.84
N ASN A 298 44.92 12.81 -8.10
CA ASN A 298 45.69 12.35 -9.26
C ASN A 298 46.40 13.47 -10.05
N THR A 299 46.41 14.72 -9.55
CA THR A 299 46.96 15.89 -10.27
C THR A 299 48.27 16.43 -9.68
N GLN A 300 49.13 15.56 -9.12
CA GLN A 300 50.52 15.93 -8.80
C GLN A 300 51.51 15.60 -9.93
N SER A 301 51.12 15.87 -11.19
CA SER A 301 52.05 15.98 -12.31
C SER A 301 51.56 16.91 -13.44
N SER A 302 52.37 17.94 -13.73
CA SER A 302 52.49 18.67 -15.00
C SER A 302 51.24 19.19 -15.75
N ALA A 303 51.03 20.51 -15.60
CA ALA A 303 50.90 21.51 -16.69
C ALA A 303 49.60 21.64 -17.53
N GLU A 304 48.95 22.80 -17.32
CA GLU A 304 48.43 23.75 -18.34
C GLU A 304 47.44 23.25 -19.43
N ARG A 305 46.16 23.57 -19.18
CA ARG A 305 45.48 24.62 -19.95
C ARG A 305 44.18 25.10 -19.30
N ASP A 306 44.00 26.41 -19.25
CA ASP A 306 42.77 27.05 -18.82
C ASP A 306 41.66 26.90 -19.87
N VAL A 307 40.43 26.62 -19.40
CA VAL A 307 39.19 26.93 -20.13
C VAL A 307 38.14 27.34 -19.09
N ASP A 308 37.88 28.64 -18.99
CA ASP A 308 36.73 29.15 -18.24
C ASP A 308 35.42 28.58 -18.81
N ILE A 309 34.54 28.09 -17.93
CA ILE A 309 33.14 27.78 -18.27
C ILE A 309 32.22 28.62 -17.41
N LEU A 310 31.93 29.84 -17.90
CA LEU A 310 30.77 30.62 -17.50
C LEU A 310 29.82 30.69 -18.70
N TRP A 311 28.56 30.30 -18.52
CA TRP A 311 27.48 30.78 -19.38
C TRP A 311 26.25 31.13 -18.54
N GLU A 312 25.82 32.38 -18.67
CA GLU A 312 24.64 32.93 -17.97
C GLU A 312 23.33 32.55 -18.67
N VAL A 313 22.22 32.90 -18.01
CA VAL A 313 20.85 32.61 -18.43
C VAL A 313 20.29 33.74 -19.31
N THR A 314 19.16 33.47 -19.97
CA THR A 314 18.34 34.34 -20.86
C THR A 314 18.79 34.31 -22.33
N LYS A 315 17.87 34.35 -23.32
CA LYS A 315 16.56 35.01 -23.33
C LYS A 315 15.49 34.25 -24.15
N VAL A 316 14.22 34.64 -24.00
CA VAL A 316 13.07 34.17 -24.80
C VAL A 316 12.83 35.15 -25.95
N GLU A 317 12.53 34.64 -27.16
CA GLU A 317 11.68 35.33 -28.14
C GLU A 317 11.13 34.34 -29.20
N ASN A 318 9.93 34.63 -29.73
CA ASN A 318 9.25 33.85 -30.79
C ASN A 318 9.44 34.53 -32.16
N ILE A 319 9.33 33.78 -33.26
CA ILE A 319 8.67 34.17 -34.54
C ILE A 319 8.63 32.94 -35.50
N SER A 320 7.80 32.99 -36.55
CA SER A 320 7.35 31.82 -37.33
C SER A 320 7.39 32.01 -38.87
N HIS A 321 7.32 30.87 -39.59
CA HIS A 321 7.06 30.65 -41.02
C HIS A 321 8.18 30.84 -42.09
N GLU A 322 8.41 29.72 -42.82
CA GLU A 322 8.65 29.54 -44.28
C GLU A 322 9.88 30.15 -45.00
N GLY A 323 10.63 29.31 -45.77
CA GLY A 323 11.82 29.76 -46.53
C GLY A 323 12.68 28.72 -47.28
N ARG A 324 12.07 27.73 -47.92
CA ARG A 324 12.55 26.78 -48.98
C ARG A 324 14.00 26.88 -49.58
N GLU A 325 14.72 25.73 -49.63
CA GLU A 325 15.86 25.34 -50.55
C GLU A 325 17.21 26.11 -50.45
N ASN A 326 18.43 25.58 -50.70
CA ASN A 326 18.91 24.21 -51.03
C ASN A 326 20.43 24.00 -50.66
N ASN A 327 20.89 22.74 -50.56
CA ASN A 327 22.27 22.18 -50.62
C ASN A 327 23.51 22.92 -50.03
N GLY A 328 24.31 22.20 -49.22
CA GLY A 328 25.71 22.56 -48.91
C GLY A 328 26.40 21.66 -47.87
N ASN A 329 27.37 20.83 -48.29
CA ASN A 329 28.02 19.81 -47.45
C ASN A 329 28.61 20.33 -46.12
N LYS A 330 28.22 19.71 -45.01
CA LYS A 330 29.11 19.50 -43.85
C LYS A 330 28.70 18.25 -43.08
N SER A 331 29.37 17.12 -43.36
CA SER A 331 29.22 15.90 -42.59
C SER A 331 30.00 15.99 -41.27
N ASP A 332 29.60 15.16 -40.32
CA ASP A 332 30.33 14.80 -39.10
C ASP A 332 30.48 15.90 -38.03
N VAL A 333 30.68 15.45 -36.78
CA VAL A 333 30.83 16.28 -35.55
C VAL A 333 29.62 17.19 -35.23
N LYS A 334 28.39 16.64 -35.32
CA LYS A 334 27.22 17.17 -34.57
C LYS A 334 26.26 16.09 -34.07
N GLU A 335 26.78 14.92 -33.70
CA GLU A 335 25.97 13.79 -33.20
C GLU A 335 26.53 13.10 -31.94
N GLU A 336 27.28 13.85 -31.11
CA GLU A 336 27.51 13.51 -29.70
C GLU A 336 27.02 14.66 -28.81
N ILE A 337 26.59 14.33 -27.58
CA ILE A 337 25.75 15.19 -26.74
C ILE A 337 24.44 15.61 -27.46
N ARG A 338 23.66 14.61 -27.91
CA ARG A 338 22.20 14.75 -27.76
C ARG A 338 21.91 14.80 -26.26
N GLU A 339 21.08 15.74 -25.81
CA GLU A 339 20.56 15.70 -24.44
C GLU A 339 19.98 14.30 -24.15
N LEU A 340 20.14 13.80 -22.92
CA LEU A 340 19.50 12.57 -22.46
C LEU A 340 17.99 12.78 -22.37
N SER A 341 17.33 12.74 -23.53
CA SER A 341 15.88 12.88 -23.68
C SER A 341 15.18 11.83 -22.79
N VAL A 342 14.68 12.28 -21.65
CA VAL A 342 14.01 11.43 -20.67
C VAL A 342 12.82 10.77 -21.35
N THR A 343 12.70 9.45 -21.16
CA THR A 343 11.57 8.67 -21.69
C THR A 343 10.96 7.86 -20.56
N GLY A 344 9.63 7.76 -20.53
CA GLY A 344 8.91 7.15 -19.42
C GLY A 344 7.43 6.95 -19.71
N VAL A 345 6.74 6.33 -18.76
CA VAL A 345 5.31 6.03 -18.79
C VAL A 345 4.61 6.87 -17.72
N LEU A 346 3.58 7.63 -18.12
CA LEU A 346 2.79 8.43 -17.18
C LEU A 346 1.73 7.57 -16.48
N ASN A 347 1.57 7.79 -15.17
CA ASN A 347 0.68 7.08 -14.24
C ASN A 347 0.79 5.54 -14.39
N PRO A 348 1.99 4.98 -14.20
CA PRO A 348 2.30 3.61 -14.58
C PRO A 348 1.70 2.57 -13.62
N THR A 349 1.45 1.39 -14.19
CA THR A 349 1.37 0.15 -13.44
C THR A 349 2.75 -0.47 -13.45
N THR A 350 3.32 -0.69 -12.26
CA THR A 350 4.72 -1.05 -12.05
C THR A 350 4.82 -2.49 -11.60
N CYS A 351 5.81 -3.25 -12.10
CA CYS A 351 6.12 -4.60 -11.65
C CYS A 351 7.53 -4.66 -11.06
N LEU A 352 7.64 -5.10 -9.80
CA LEU A 352 8.87 -5.16 -9.01
C LEU A 352 9.10 -6.56 -8.42
N LYS A 353 10.35 -6.84 -8.05
CA LYS A 353 10.75 -7.94 -7.18
C LYS A 353 10.78 -7.48 -5.71
N LEU A 354 10.91 -8.43 -4.79
CA LEU A 354 11.22 -8.16 -3.39
C LEU A 354 12.60 -7.49 -3.28
N GLY A 355 12.68 -6.37 -2.56
CA GLY A 355 13.91 -5.60 -2.34
C GLY A 355 14.15 -4.44 -3.32
N ASP A 356 13.49 -4.45 -4.50
CA ASP A 356 13.59 -3.34 -5.46
C ASP A 356 13.14 -2.00 -4.81
N VAL A 357 13.78 -0.91 -5.23
CA VAL A 357 13.59 0.44 -4.67
C VAL A 357 12.97 1.35 -5.72
N ILE A 358 11.97 2.14 -5.34
CA ILE A 358 11.51 3.27 -6.16
C ILE A 358 12.10 4.56 -5.61
N LEU A 359 12.81 5.30 -6.46
CA LEU A 359 13.34 6.62 -6.18
C LEU A 359 12.43 7.68 -6.82
N PHE A 360 11.62 8.32 -5.99
CA PHE A 360 10.77 9.43 -6.41
C PHE A 360 11.60 10.73 -6.41
N THR A 361 11.50 11.53 -7.48
CA THR A 361 11.69 12.98 -7.33
C THR A 361 10.47 13.52 -6.58
N VAL A 362 10.63 14.55 -5.75
CA VAL A 362 9.53 15.14 -4.98
C VAL A 362 9.73 16.65 -4.84
N ASP A 363 8.63 17.39 -4.73
CA ASP A 363 8.60 18.81 -4.36
C ASP A 363 7.48 19.07 -3.32
N THR A 364 7.36 20.30 -2.83
CA THR A 364 6.42 20.68 -1.76
C THR A 364 4.94 20.56 -2.14
N HIS A 365 4.63 20.48 -3.44
CA HIS A 365 3.29 20.33 -4.01
C HIS A 365 3.08 18.93 -4.60
N HIS A 366 4.13 18.31 -5.15
CA HIS A 366 4.12 17.02 -5.85
C HIS A 366 4.98 15.97 -5.13
N TYR A 367 4.34 15.04 -4.45
CA TYR A 367 4.96 13.90 -3.78
C TYR A 367 3.99 12.70 -3.76
N PRO A 368 4.49 11.45 -3.65
CA PRO A 368 3.63 10.28 -3.48
C PRO A 368 2.91 10.33 -2.12
N GLN A 369 1.62 10.01 -2.12
CA GLN A 369 0.83 9.68 -0.92
C GLN A 369 0.33 8.25 -1.05
N TYR A 370 0.32 7.47 0.05
CA TYR A 370 -0.22 6.11 0.03
C TYR A 370 -1.75 6.14 0.07
N ASP A 371 -2.39 5.59 -0.96
CA ASP A 371 -3.85 5.60 -1.12
C ASP A 371 -4.49 4.41 -0.40
N LEU A 372 -4.55 4.49 0.94
CA LEU A 372 -5.07 3.44 1.82
C LEU A 372 -6.47 2.95 1.43
N ASP A 373 -7.31 3.85 0.90
CA ASP A 373 -8.72 3.61 0.62
C ASP A 373 -8.97 2.81 -0.68
N ASN A 374 -7.91 2.60 -1.48
CA ASN A 374 -8.00 1.95 -2.77
C ASN A 374 -8.21 0.43 -2.65
N LEU A 375 -9.24 -0.09 -3.33
CA LEU A 375 -9.63 -1.51 -3.30
C LEU A 375 -8.61 -2.45 -3.96
N TYR A 376 -7.58 -1.94 -4.64
CA TYR A 376 -6.47 -2.74 -5.15
C TYR A 376 -5.43 -3.10 -4.10
N ASN A 377 -5.31 -2.37 -2.98
CA ASN A 377 -4.27 -2.66 -1.98
C ASN A 377 -4.48 -4.04 -1.32
N THR A 378 -3.41 -4.83 -1.22
CA THR A 378 -3.42 -6.13 -0.56
C THR A 378 -2.79 -6.13 0.83
N ASN A 379 -1.83 -5.23 1.08
CA ASN A 379 -0.87 -5.38 2.17
C ASN A 379 -1.32 -4.58 3.40
N ARG A 380 -1.95 -5.28 4.35
CA ARG A 380 -2.58 -4.69 5.55
C ARG A 380 -1.60 -4.08 6.53
N ASP A 381 -0.41 -4.67 6.60
CA ASP A 381 0.61 -4.44 7.63
C ASP A 381 1.78 -3.62 7.05
N PHE A 382 1.53 -2.92 5.93
CA PHE A 382 2.51 -2.05 5.29
C PHE A 382 2.75 -0.79 6.14
N ASP A 383 4.01 -0.47 6.41
CA ASP A 383 4.41 0.78 7.03
C ASP A 383 4.53 1.91 5.98
N TRP A 384 3.51 2.75 5.93
CA TRP A 384 3.49 3.97 5.12
C TRP A 384 3.82 5.22 5.96
N GLY A 385 4.30 5.06 7.20
CA GLY A 385 4.77 6.14 8.06
C GLY A 385 5.96 6.92 7.46
N ALA A 386 6.81 6.27 6.67
CA ALA A 386 7.85 6.95 5.88
C ALA A 386 7.26 7.98 4.90
N VAL A 387 6.11 7.69 4.29
CA VAL A 387 5.41 8.59 3.35
C VAL A 387 4.71 9.75 4.09
N ARG A 388 4.24 9.52 5.32
CA ARG A 388 3.72 10.60 6.19
C ARG A 388 4.83 11.54 6.68
N ARG A 389 5.97 10.99 7.10
CA ARG A 389 7.16 11.78 7.47
C ARG A 389 7.68 12.65 6.33
N LEU A 390 7.66 12.15 5.09
CA LEU A 390 7.97 12.96 3.92
C LEU A 390 7.08 14.22 3.85
N LYS A 391 5.76 14.07 4.04
CA LYS A 391 4.83 15.20 4.06
C LYS A 391 5.11 16.20 5.19
N GLU A 392 5.54 15.72 6.35
CA GLU A 392 5.94 16.58 7.48
C GLU A 392 7.25 17.31 7.18
N GLU A 393 8.26 16.63 6.63
CA GLU A 393 9.55 17.23 6.25
C GLU A 393 9.39 18.23 5.10
N LEU A 394 8.54 17.94 4.10
CA LEU A 394 8.21 18.86 3.00
C LEU A 394 7.41 20.11 3.44
N THR A 395 6.73 20.09 4.59
CA THR A 395 5.94 21.23 5.08
C THR A 395 6.58 21.99 6.24
N LEU A 396 7.51 21.39 6.98
CA LEU A 396 8.14 21.98 8.16
C LEU A 396 9.66 22.21 8.03
N SER A 397 10.34 21.61 7.03
CA SER A 397 11.78 21.83 6.83
C SER A 397 12.08 23.11 6.06
N TRP A 398 13.11 23.84 6.51
CA TRP A 398 13.70 24.97 5.78
C TRP A 398 14.42 24.55 4.49
N THR A 399 14.84 23.28 4.41
CA THR A 399 15.43 22.65 3.23
C THR A 399 14.68 21.33 2.98
N PRO A 400 13.58 21.34 2.21
CA PRO A 400 12.86 20.12 1.86
C PRO A 400 13.73 19.16 1.02
N PRO A 401 13.54 17.84 1.14
CA PRO A 401 14.20 16.87 0.27
C PRO A 401 13.64 16.96 -1.17
N ASN A 402 14.51 16.87 -2.17
CA ASN A 402 14.13 16.77 -3.59
C ASN A 402 13.91 15.32 -4.05
N PHE A 403 14.25 14.35 -3.19
CA PHE A 403 14.19 12.92 -3.48
C PHE A 403 13.63 12.13 -2.29
N PHE A 404 12.84 11.11 -2.58
CA PHE A 404 12.32 10.16 -1.60
C PHE A 404 12.43 8.75 -2.15
N ALA A 405 13.20 7.90 -1.49
CA ALA A 405 13.34 6.49 -1.86
C ALA A 405 12.47 5.59 -0.95
N LEU A 406 11.84 4.57 -1.55
CA LEU A 406 10.98 3.60 -0.85
C LEU A 406 11.32 2.16 -1.27
N VAL A 407 11.59 1.30 -0.28
CA VAL A 407 11.90 -0.13 -0.45
C VAL A 407 10.63 -0.98 -0.40
N PHE A 408 10.54 -2.02 -1.23
CA PHE A 408 9.42 -2.95 -1.25
C PHE A 408 9.82 -4.35 -0.75
N SER A 409 9.75 -4.56 0.58
CA SER A 409 10.15 -5.81 1.25
C SER A 409 9.06 -6.91 1.27
N GLN A 410 7.82 -6.60 0.91
CA GLN A 410 6.68 -7.54 0.91
C GLN A 410 6.03 -7.66 -0.47
N ALA A 411 5.51 -8.84 -0.81
CA ALA A 411 4.84 -9.09 -2.07
C ALA A 411 3.36 -8.70 -2.00
N GLY A 412 2.83 -8.04 -3.04
CA GLY A 412 1.44 -7.59 -3.05
C GLY A 412 1.16 -6.48 -4.05
N VAL A 413 0.17 -5.64 -3.75
CA VAL A 413 -0.19 -4.44 -4.50
C VAL A 413 -0.25 -3.26 -3.55
N TYR A 414 0.39 -2.17 -3.96
CA TYR A 414 0.39 -0.86 -3.33
C TYR A 414 -0.14 0.18 -4.32
N VAL A 415 -0.90 1.16 -3.84
CA VAL A 415 -1.39 2.28 -4.65
C VAL A 415 -0.90 3.60 -4.09
N PHE A 416 -0.39 4.45 -4.96
CA PHE A 416 0.02 5.82 -4.62
C PHE A 416 -0.81 6.83 -5.41
N THR A 417 -1.25 7.88 -4.74
CA THR A 417 -1.89 9.08 -5.31
C THR A 417 -0.92 10.24 -5.31
N LEU A 418 -1.04 11.12 -6.30
CA LEU A 418 -0.29 12.38 -6.30
C LEU A 418 -0.91 13.35 -5.29
N SER A 419 -0.07 14.00 -4.49
CA SER A 419 -0.46 14.97 -3.45
C SER A 419 -1.27 16.16 -3.94
N SER A 420 -1.01 16.68 -5.15
CA SER A 420 -1.75 17.81 -5.74
C SER A 420 -3.03 17.38 -6.48
N GLN A 421 -3.08 16.15 -7.00
CA GLN A 421 -4.17 15.67 -7.84
C GLN A 421 -4.51 14.20 -7.51
N HIS A 422 -5.43 13.99 -6.58
CA HIS A 422 -5.84 12.65 -6.08
C HIS A 422 -6.39 11.68 -7.15
N HIS A 423 -6.57 12.11 -8.40
CA HIS A 423 -6.99 11.26 -9.53
C HIS A 423 -5.83 10.82 -10.46
N LYS A 424 -4.58 11.17 -10.12
CA LYS A 424 -3.38 10.65 -10.77
C LYS A 424 -2.77 9.58 -9.87
N HIS A 425 -2.68 8.36 -10.39
CA HIS A 425 -2.35 7.15 -9.63
C HIS A 425 -1.10 6.47 -10.19
N MET A 426 -0.32 5.85 -9.30
CA MET A 426 0.68 4.87 -9.64
C MET A 426 0.37 3.56 -8.90
N TYR A 427 0.35 2.46 -9.64
CA TYR A 427 0.10 1.13 -9.10
C TYR A 427 1.42 0.37 -9.02
N VAL A 428 1.72 -0.29 -7.90
CA VAL A 428 2.96 -1.07 -7.72
C VAL A 428 2.61 -2.50 -7.35
N ARG A 429 2.93 -3.44 -8.25
CA ARG A 429 2.84 -4.88 -8.06
C ARG A 429 4.21 -5.42 -7.69
N VAL A 430 4.34 -5.93 -6.46
CA VAL A 430 5.57 -6.59 -6.00
C VAL A 430 5.34 -8.09 -6.06
N MET A 431 6.18 -8.79 -6.82
CA MET A 431 6.05 -10.22 -7.07
C MET A 431 6.54 -11.03 -5.86
N PRO A 432 5.89 -12.17 -5.52
CA PRO A 432 6.39 -13.08 -4.49
C PRO A 432 7.71 -13.74 -4.90
N ALA A 433 8.43 -14.32 -3.94
CA ALA A 433 9.67 -15.06 -4.20
C ALA A 433 9.44 -16.14 -5.27
N GLY A 434 10.31 -16.16 -6.30
CA GLY A 434 10.18 -17.04 -7.48
C GLY A 434 9.19 -16.54 -8.56
N GLY A 435 8.36 -15.54 -8.26
CA GLY A 435 7.52 -14.86 -9.24
C GLY A 435 8.32 -13.93 -10.15
N GLN A 436 7.86 -13.75 -11.39
CA GLN A 436 8.51 -12.90 -12.40
C GLN A 436 7.48 -12.03 -13.13
N CYS A 437 7.89 -10.82 -13.53
CA CYS A 437 7.10 -9.94 -14.38
C CYS A 437 6.90 -10.58 -15.76
N TYR A 438 5.67 -10.53 -16.28
CA TYR A 438 5.28 -11.21 -17.52
C TYR A 438 5.91 -10.62 -18.80
N GLU A 439 6.41 -9.37 -18.73
CA GLU A 439 7.25 -8.70 -19.72
C GLU A 439 8.42 -8.01 -18.98
N THR A 440 9.53 -7.74 -19.67
CA THR A 440 10.74 -7.15 -19.07
C THR A 440 10.65 -5.62 -18.96
N GLY A 441 11.01 -5.09 -17.79
CA GLY A 441 10.98 -3.66 -17.48
C GLY A 441 10.00 -3.37 -16.34
N PRO A 442 10.20 -2.29 -15.55
CA PRO A 442 9.38 -2.01 -14.38
C PRO A 442 8.02 -1.40 -14.75
N PHE A 443 7.98 -0.42 -15.68
CA PHE A 443 6.82 0.45 -15.89
C PHE A 443 6.00 0.07 -17.14
N PHE A 444 4.70 -0.13 -16.94
CA PHE A 444 3.71 -0.41 -17.99
C PHE A 444 2.57 0.63 -17.95
N PRO A 445 1.93 0.96 -19.07
CA PRO A 445 0.79 1.87 -19.05
C PRO A 445 -0.40 1.24 -18.31
N THR A 446 -1.10 2.04 -17.50
CA THR A 446 -2.26 1.58 -16.71
C THR A 446 -3.49 1.41 -17.61
N ILE A 447 -3.52 0.29 -18.35
CA ILE A 447 -4.66 -0.20 -19.13
C ILE A 447 -5.06 -1.61 -18.66
N PRO A 448 -6.34 -2.02 -18.85
CA PRO A 448 -6.85 -3.31 -18.36
C PRO A 448 -5.97 -4.53 -18.67
N ARG A 449 -5.34 -4.54 -19.85
CA ARG A 449 -4.44 -5.62 -20.30
C ARG A 449 -3.20 -5.81 -19.40
N HIS A 450 -2.58 -4.73 -18.92
CA HIS A 450 -1.39 -4.81 -18.07
C HIS A 450 -1.78 -5.10 -16.62
N VAL A 451 -2.82 -4.43 -16.12
CA VAL A 451 -3.37 -4.62 -14.77
C VAL A 451 -3.78 -6.09 -14.53
N THR A 452 -4.53 -6.69 -15.46
CA THR A 452 -4.94 -8.10 -15.38
C THR A 452 -3.76 -9.07 -15.51
N ARG A 453 -2.82 -8.85 -16.45
CA ARG A 453 -1.62 -9.70 -16.63
C ARG A 453 -0.70 -9.69 -15.41
N LEU A 454 -0.67 -8.61 -14.63
CA LEU A 454 0.07 -8.51 -13.37
C LEU A 454 -0.69 -9.08 -12.15
N GLY A 455 -1.91 -9.58 -12.36
CA GLY A 455 -2.76 -10.13 -11.29
C GLY A 455 -3.32 -9.08 -10.33
N ILE A 456 -3.33 -7.79 -10.73
CA ILE A 456 -3.97 -6.73 -9.94
C ILE A 456 -5.48 -6.84 -10.13
N SER A 457 -6.22 -6.90 -9.04
CA SER A 457 -7.69 -7.00 -9.05
C SER A 457 -8.29 -6.37 -7.79
N LYS A 458 -9.50 -5.82 -7.88
CA LYS A 458 -10.19 -5.25 -6.72
C LYS A 458 -10.53 -6.34 -5.70
N ARG A 459 -10.36 -6.02 -4.42
CA ARG A 459 -10.87 -6.78 -3.29
C ARG A 459 -12.38 -7.05 -3.46
N ARG A 460 -12.77 -8.32 -3.53
CA ARG A 460 -14.17 -8.75 -3.70
C ARG A 460 -14.92 -8.92 -2.37
N ASN A 461 -14.20 -9.28 -1.31
CA ASN A 461 -14.75 -9.45 0.03
C ASN A 461 -14.91 -8.07 0.69
N LEU A 462 -16.00 -7.38 0.35
CA LEU A 462 -16.39 -6.07 0.89
C LEU A 462 -17.59 -6.25 1.82
N LEU A 463 -17.63 -5.48 2.91
CA LEU A 463 -18.82 -5.39 3.75
C LEU A 463 -19.89 -4.56 3.03
N LEU A 464 -20.88 -5.23 2.45
CA LEU A 464 -21.98 -4.55 1.75
C LEU A 464 -23.06 -4.09 2.73
N ARG A 465 -23.65 -2.91 2.49
CA ARG A 465 -24.83 -2.45 3.23
C ARG A 465 -26.07 -3.28 2.84
N PRO A 466 -26.95 -3.61 3.79
CA PRO A 466 -28.26 -4.16 3.48
C PRO A 466 -29.12 -3.19 2.64
N ASP A 467 -29.76 -3.69 1.59
CA ASP A 467 -30.74 -2.93 0.81
C ASP A 467 -32.06 -2.83 1.59
N TRP A 468 -32.15 -1.88 2.53
CA TRP A 468 -33.32 -1.71 3.41
C TRP A 468 -34.66 -1.59 2.68
N LEU A 469 -34.67 -1.05 1.45
CA LEU A 469 -35.87 -0.98 0.61
C LEU A 469 -36.35 -2.37 0.16
N VAL A 470 -35.43 -3.22 -0.28
CA VAL A 470 -35.74 -4.59 -0.75
C VAL A 470 -36.07 -5.49 0.45
N THR A 471 -35.25 -5.45 1.50
CA THR A 471 -35.48 -6.22 2.74
C THR A 471 -36.80 -5.82 3.41
N GLY A 472 -37.07 -4.52 3.51
CA GLY A 472 -38.33 -4.00 4.05
C GLY A 472 -39.54 -4.37 3.19
N GLY A 473 -39.43 -4.29 1.86
CA GLY A 473 -40.47 -4.70 0.93
C GLY A 473 -40.80 -6.20 1.01
N LEU A 474 -39.78 -7.06 1.10
CA LEU A 474 -39.95 -8.50 1.27
C LEU A 474 -40.58 -8.86 2.63
N LEU A 475 -40.14 -8.23 3.72
CA LEU A 475 -40.72 -8.42 5.06
C LEU A 475 -42.19 -7.96 5.11
N PHE A 476 -42.49 -6.79 4.53
CA PHE A 476 -43.87 -6.30 4.43
C PHE A 476 -44.74 -7.23 3.58
N GLY A 477 -44.25 -7.67 2.42
CA GLY A 477 -44.95 -8.64 1.57
C GLY A 477 -45.22 -9.96 2.28
N ALA A 478 -44.25 -10.49 3.04
CA ALA A 478 -44.42 -11.70 3.84
C ALA A 478 -45.48 -11.52 4.95
N VAL A 479 -45.51 -10.36 5.63
CA VAL A 479 -46.56 -10.04 6.61
C VAL A 479 -47.94 -9.94 5.96
N VAL A 480 -48.05 -9.28 4.80
CA VAL A 480 -49.32 -9.19 4.05
C VAL A 480 -49.81 -10.58 3.62
N ILE A 481 -48.92 -11.44 3.10
CA ILE A 481 -49.26 -12.82 2.73
C ILE A 481 -49.71 -13.62 3.97
N LEU A 482 -49.01 -13.51 5.09
CA LEU A 482 -49.38 -14.19 6.34
C LEU A 482 -50.77 -13.74 6.82
N CYS A 483 -51.03 -12.43 6.82
CA CYS A 483 -52.35 -11.88 7.14
C CYS A 483 -53.45 -12.39 6.19
N LEU A 484 -53.20 -12.47 4.88
CA LEU A 484 -54.13 -13.01 3.90
C LEU A 484 -54.38 -14.52 4.09
N CYS A 485 -53.36 -15.29 4.46
CA CYS A 485 -53.52 -16.69 4.83
C CYS A 485 -54.36 -16.85 6.11
N VAL A 486 -54.15 -16.00 7.11
CA VAL A 486 -54.93 -16.01 8.36
C VAL A 486 -56.39 -15.61 8.10
N THR A 487 -56.68 -14.58 7.30
CA THR A 487 -58.07 -14.22 6.97
C THR A 487 -58.75 -15.29 6.12
N LEU A 488 -58.05 -15.94 5.17
CA LEU A 488 -58.58 -17.10 4.45
C LEU A 488 -58.89 -18.28 5.39
N LEU A 489 -58.04 -18.56 6.38
CA LEU A 489 -58.30 -19.62 7.37
C LEU A 489 -59.50 -19.29 8.28
N ILE A 490 -59.70 -18.02 8.64
CA ILE A 490 -60.89 -17.56 9.37
C ILE A 490 -62.14 -17.72 8.48
N LEU A 491 -62.09 -17.27 7.22
CA LEU A 491 -63.20 -17.41 6.28
C LEU A 491 -63.57 -18.87 6.01
N PHE A 492 -62.60 -19.78 5.84
CA PHE A 492 -62.87 -21.22 5.69
C PHE A 492 -63.42 -21.88 6.97
N ARG A 493 -63.21 -21.26 8.14
CA ARG A 493 -63.78 -21.71 9.42
C ARG A 493 -65.21 -21.20 9.63
N GLU A 494 -65.50 -19.95 9.26
CA GLU A 494 -66.84 -19.35 9.41
C GLU A 494 -67.79 -19.79 8.29
N TYR A 495 -67.35 -19.72 7.03
CA TYR A 495 -68.05 -20.28 5.87
C TYR A 495 -67.74 -21.77 5.70
N GLY A 496 -67.65 -22.49 6.83
CA GLY A 496 -67.42 -23.93 6.86
C GLY A 496 -68.43 -24.66 6.00
N TRP A 497 -67.93 -25.60 5.19
CA TRP A 497 -68.72 -26.37 4.22
C TRP A 497 -70.05 -26.82 4.83
N PRO A 498 -71.21 -26.47 4.24
CA PRO A 498 -72.50 -26.80 4.83
C PRO A 498 -72.59 -28.31 4.96
N GLU A 499 -72.73 -28.80 6.20
CA GLU A 499 -72.79 -30.23 6.48
C GLU A 499 -73.79 -30.89 5.53
N LYS A 500 -73.38 -31.98 4.88
CA LYS A 500 -74.24 -32.75 3.99
C LYS A 500 -75.42 -33.27 4.82
N LYS A 501 -76.54 -32.53 4.78
CA LYS A 501 -77.75 -32.77 5.58
C LYS A 501 -78.02 -34.28 5.58
N PRO A 502 -77.98 -34.96 6.73
CA PRO A 502 -77.94 -36.41 6.77
C PRO A 502 -79.14 -36.98 6.03
N ILE A 503 -78.87 -37.77 4.99
CA ILE A 503 -79.91 -38.31 4.12
C ILE A 503 -80.88 -39.11 4.99
N LYS A 504 -82.11 -38.61 5.16
CA LYS A 504 -83.16 -39.25 5.96
C LYS A 504 -83.60 -40.55 5.27
N ALA A 505 -82.82 -41.61 5.48
CA ALA A 505 -83.06 -42.90 4.86
C ALA A 505 -84.45 -43.43 5.25
N ARG A 506 -85.23 -43.84 4.24
CA ARG A 506 -86.67 -44.13 4.36
C ARG A 506 -87.01 -45.15 5.45
N TYR A 507 -86.11 -46.10 5.73
CA TYR A 507 -86.28 -47.09 6.81
C TYR A 507 -86.38 -46.45 8.21
N ARG A 508 -85.68 -45.33 8.47
CA ARG A 508 -85.73 -44.64 9.77
C ARG A 508 -87.05 -43.93 10.03
N LEU A 509 -87.77 -43.53 8.97
CA LEU A 509 -89.14 -43.01 9.07
C LEU A 509 -90.16 -44.14 9.21
N LEU A 510 -89.97 -45.26 8.50
CA LEU A 510 -90.79 -46.47 8.66
C LEU A 510 -90.64 -47.07 10.07
N GLN A 511 -89.45 -47.02 10.67
CA GLN A 511 -89.24 -47.48 12.04
C GLN A 511 -90.00 -46.64 13.07
N LEU A 512 -90.22 -45.34 12.81
CA LEU A 512 -91.01 -44.47 13.68
C LEU A 512 -92.52 -44.71 13.58
N SER A 513 -93.02 -45.42 12.56
CA SER A 513 -94.43 -45.85 12.48
C SER A 513 -94.73 -47.17 13.17
N TYR A 514 -93.71 -47.87 13.71
CA TYR A 514 -93.90 -49.07 14.53
C TYR A 514 -93.43 -48.79 15.95
N ASN A 515 -94.38 -48.65 16.87
CA ASN A 515 -94.08 -48.50 18.29
C ASN A 515 -93.54 -49.83 18.85
N MET A 516 -92.24 -49.91 19.07
CA MET A 516 -91.58 -51.14 19.55
C MET A 516 -92.04 -51.55 20.96
N ASP A 517 -92.54 -50.60 21.76
CA ASP A 517 -93.02 -50.87 23.11
C ASP A 517 -94.26 -51.77 23.11
N ASP A 518 -95.13 -51.66 22.10
CA ASP A 518 -96.33 -52.52 21.96
C ASP A 518 -95.93 -54.00 21.76
N TYR A 519 -94.78 -54.26 21.13
CA TYR A 519 -94.21 -55.60 20.94
C TYR A 519 -93.39 -56.09 22.16
N SER A 520 -93.14 -55.24 23.16
CA SER A 520 -92.40 -55.59 24.38
C SER A 520 -93.27 -56.25 25.48
N SER A 521 -94.60 -56.25 25.28
CA SER A 521 -95.62 -56.61 26.28
C SER A 521 -95.59 -58.08 26.74
N LYS A 522 -94.79 -58.37 27.77
CA LYS A 522 -94.81 -59.66 28.48
C LYS A 522 -95.96 -59.77 29.50
N GLY A 523 -97.18 -59.95 28.99
CA GLY A 523 -98.30 -60.55 29.75
C GLY A 523 -98.94 -59.67 30.84
N SER A 524 -100.26 -59.47 30.75
CA SER A 524 -101.02 -58.67 31.71
C SER A 524 -101.15 -59.32 33.10
N ARG A 525 -100.91 -58.55 34.17
CA ARG A 525 -101.39 -58.85 35.53
C ARG A 525 -102.57 -57.95 35.87
N VAL A 526 -103.76 -58.51 35.94
CA VAL A 526 -104.98 -57.77 36.33
C VAL A 526 -104.91 -57.40 37.82
N ILE A 527 -105.20 -56.13 38.14
CA ILE A 527 -105.36 -55.63 39.51
C ILE A 527 -106.69 -54.88 39.58
N SER A 528 -107.62 -55.35 40.40
CA SER A 528 -108.97 -54.78 40.54
C SER A 528 -108.97 -53.54 41.43
N LEU A 529 -108.81 -52.35 40.84
CA LEU A 529 -108.93 -51.08 41.56
C LEU A 529 -110.40 -50.75 41.87
N ARG A 530 -110.73 -50.67 43.16
CA ARG A 530 -112.06 -50.36 43.68
C ARG A 530 -112.37 -48.86 43.52
N LYS A 531 -113.26 -48.50 42.60
CA LYS A 531 -113.70 -47.11 42.38
C LYS A 531 -114.40 -46.55 43.63
N ILE A 532 -114.06 -45.32 44.01
CA ILE A 532 -114.70 -44.53 45.07
C ILE A 532 -115.42 -43.33 44.43
N HIS A 533 -116.50 -42.84 45.06
CA HIS A 533 -117.38 -41.84 44.45
C HIS A 533 -116.75 -40.43 44.37
N ARG A 534 -116.97 -39.76 43.22
CA ARG A 534 -116.31 -38.52 42.77
C ARG A 534 -116.35 -37.34 43.75
N ASN A 535 -117.34 -37.28 44.64
CA ASN A 535 -117.57 -36.12 45.51
C ASN A 535 -116.60 -36.02 46.71
N HIS A 536 -115.82 -37.07 47.02
CA HIS A 536 -114.82 -37.00 48.10
C HIS A 536 -113.48 -36.39 47.69
N GLN A 537 -113.23 -36.20 46.39
CA GLN A 537 -111.92 -35.80 45.86
C GLN A 537 -111.75 -34.27 45.72
N ALA A 538 -112.86 -33.51 45.75
CA ALA A 538 -112.90 -32.05 45.59
C ALA A 538 -112.48 -31.27 46.87
N ARG A 539 -111.72 -31.88 47.78
CA ARG A 539 -111.33 -31.30 49.08
C ARG A 539 -109.82 -31.36 49.37
N MET A 540 -109.02 -31.67 48.35
CA MET A 540 -107.54 -31.74 48.43
C MET A 540 -106.82 -30.89 47.37
N THR A 541 -107.56 -30.22 46.48
CA THR A 541 -107.00 -29.31 45.45
C THR A 541 -106.83 -27.89 45.97
N GLN A 542 -106.50 -27.74 47.26
CA GLN A 542 -106.48 -26.44 47.94
C GLN A 542 -105.54 -26.45 49.16
N ASP A 543 -104.26 -26.71 48.90
CA ASP A 543 -103.09 -26.21 49.65
C ASP A 543 -101.83 -26.46 48.81
N SER A 544 -100.84 -25.54 48.88
CA SER A 544 -99.64 -25.42 48.01
C SER A 544 -99.92 -25.29 46.49
N ILE A 545 -99.69 -24.17 45.79
CA ILE A 545 -98.94 -22.93 46.07
C ILE A 545 -97.44 -23.24 46.30
N GLN A 546 -96.56 -23.28 45.28
CA GLN A 546 -95.95 -22.14 44.54
C GLN A 546 -95.12 -21.22 45.46
N PRO A 547 -93.94 -20.65 45.08
CA PRO A 547 -93.25 -20.60 43.78
C PRO A 547 -92.03 -21.57 43.75
N ASP A 548 -90.77 -21.33 43.31
CA ASP A 548 -90.06 -20.13 42.80
C ASP A 548 -88.81 -20.48 41.94
N LEU A 549 -88.08 -19.44 41.50
CA LEU A 549 -86.92 -19.41 40.59
C LEU A 549 -85.58 -19.89 41.18
N GLU A 550 -84.72 -20.48 40.33
CA GLU A 550 -83.46 -19.86 39.86
C GLU A 550 -83.17 -20.26 38.39
#